data_AF-A0A9W8FNS6-F1
#
_entry.id   AF-A0A9W8FNS6-F1
#
_cell.length_a   1.000
_cell.length_b   1.000
_cell.length_c   1.000
_cell.angle_alpha   90.00
_cell.angle_beta   90.00
_cell.angle_gamma   90.00
#
_symmetry.space_group_name_H-M   'P 1'
#
loop_
_entity.id
_entity.type
_entity.pdbx_description
1 polymer ?
#
loop_
_entity_poly.entity_id
_entity_poly.type
_entity_poly.pdbx_seq_one_letter_code
_entity_poly.pdbx_strand_id
1 'polypeptide(L)'
;MFLDKYTKLIFIGDSNADNGNVLRMTQGTHPEPSDVYVNGRYSNGKMWVDHLEELSGCCRPINLAYGCATIDNDIVSGTVPMPPGSSRHGRSEVPDVIDQVAQLKDMVGHLTPTDLVFVQVGSNDLNSLVADEPTYVVKRAFTPALLAQRLRFAVNTLCTEAGARNVVVLNVRSREDYPCIIALDDPQKVELVRRSTCELNDAITREMAGLQTTLGAEFSITVFDTYGFQKRIIADPAIFGIDLDVRMPCFDKNRVLQTTAPASSGADGCGVRMLNPHSQLFLDGAHLAKRAQALLAAEVIKALSLQAME
;
A
#
# COMPACT_ATOMS: atom_id res chain seq x y z
N MET A 1 15.12 4.97 -20.40
CA MET A 1 14.04 4.07 -19.94
C MET A 1 12.72 4.82 -19.92
N PHE A 2 11.56 4.14 -19.88
CA PHE A 2 10.23 4.79 -19.88
C PHE A 2 10.08 5.87 -18.80
N LEU A 3 10.65 5.64 -17.62
CA LEU A 3 10.55 6.56 -16.49
C LEU A 3 11.39 7.83 -16.64
N ASP A 4 12.42 7.84 -17.50
CA ASP A 4 13.34 8.99 -17.68
C ASP A 4 12.64 10.23 -18.25
N LYS A 5 11.44 10.08 -18.82
CA LYS A 5 10.63 11.21 -19.29
C LYS A 5 9.97 11.98 -18.15
N TYR A 6 9.92 11.40 -16.96
CA TYR A 6 9.37 12.02 -15.77
C TYR A 6 10.48 12.59 -14.91
N THR A 7 10.29 13.82 -14.41
CA THR A 7 11.28 14.54 -13.60
C THR A 7 11.12 14.30 -12.11
N LYS A 8 9.96 13.75 -11.70
CA LYS A 8 9.65 13.40 -10.31
C LYS A 8 8.66 12.26 -10.23
N LEU A 9 8.92 11.32 -9.33
CA LEU A 9 7.95 10.33 -8.90
C LEU A 9 7.37 10.74 -7.54
N ILE A 10 6.04 10.74 -7.44
CA ILE A 10 5.31 11.03 -6.22
C ILE A 10 4.47 9.82 -5.84
N PHE A 11 4.55 9.40 -4.58
CA PHE A 11 3.79 8.27 -4.05
C PHE A 11 2.87 8.73 -2.92
N ILE A 12 1.57 8.50 -3.09
CA ILE A 12 0.52 8.75 -2.12
C ILE A 12 -0.14 7.41 -1.82
N GLY A 13 -0.38 7.10 -0.55
CA GLY A 13 -0.99 5.83 -0.21
C GLY A 13 -0.78 5.38 1.23
N ASP A 14 -0.73 4.07 1.37
CA ASP A 14 -0.66 3.38 2.65
C ASP A 14 0.65 2.60 2.85
N SER A 15 0.62 1.54 3.67
CA SER A 15 1.77 0.67 3.93
C SER A 15 2.30 -0.04 2.69
N ASN A 16 1.53 -0.15 1.60
CA ASN A 16 2.02 -0.72 0.34
C ASN A 16 3.07 0.18 -0.33
N ALA A 17 3.14 1.46 0.03
CA ALA A 17 4.06 2.45 -0.54
C ALA A 17 4.90 3.20 0.52
N ASP A 18 4.57 3.12 1.81
CA ASP A 18 5.31 3.78 2.90
C ASP A 18 6.78 3.35 2.99
N ASN A 19 7.71 4.30 2.75
CA ASN A 19 9.16 4.08 2.80
C ASN A 19 9.83 4.46 4.13
N GLY A 20 9.07 4.66 5.20
CA GLY A 20 9.53 5.03 6.55
C GLY A 20 8.79 6.21 7.18
N ASN A 21 7.70 6.68 6.57
CA ASN A 21 6.88 7.78 7.06
C ASN A 21 6.25 7.48 8.43
N VAL A 22 5.69 6.29 8.62
CA VAL A 22 5.24 5.84 9.95
C VAL A 22 6.41 5.66 10.91
N LEU A 23 7.57 5.21 10.45
CA LEU A 23 8.75 5.05 11.30
C LEU A 23 9.19 6.37 11.94
N ARG A 24 9.31 7.46 11.17
CA ARG A 24 9.67 8.75 11.81
C ARG A 24 8.51 9.35 12.60
N MET A 25 7.26 9.12 12.19
CA MET A 25 6.08 9.58 12.97
C MET A 25 6.05 8.94 14.37
N THR A 26 6.39 7.66 14.46
CA THR A 26 6.40 6.88 15.70
C THR A 26 7.75 6.91 16.43
N GLN A 27 8.66 7.82 16.05
CA GLN A 27 9.99 7.95 16.66
C GLN A 27 10.80 6.64 16.65
N GLY A 28 10.61 5.82 15.61
CA GLY A 28 11.33 4.57 15.41
C GLY A 28 10.67 3.32 15.97
N THR A 29 9.45 3.41 16.54
CA THR A 29 8.82 2.24 17.19
C THR A 29 7.94 1.39 16.27
N HIS A 30 7.49 1.91 15.12
CA HIS A 30 6.70 1.13 14.15
C HIS A 30 7.09 1.42 12.70
N PRO A 31 7.00 0.45 11.77
CA PRO A 31 6.60 -0.95 11.98
C PRO A 31 7.61 -1.75 12.81
N GLU A 32 7.12 -2.74 13.55
CA GLU A 32 7.91 -3.61 14.43
C GLU A 32 7.63 -5.09 14.13
N PRO A 33 8.63 -5.98 14.25
CA PRO A 33 10.00 -5.72 14.69
C PRO A 33 10.92 -5.25 13.54
N SER A 34 11.94 -4.46 13.86
CA SER A 34 12.79 -3.77 12.85
C SER A 34 13.68 -4.70 12.02
N ASP A 35 13.87 -5.94 12.45
CA ASP A 35 14.57 -7.00 11.72
C ASP A 35 13.68 -7.68 10.66
N VAL A 36 12.35 -7.52 10.75
CA VAL A 36 11.37 -7.95 9.75
C VAL A 36 11.06 -6.81 8.77
N TYR A 37 10.85 -5.60 9.29
CA TYR A 37 10.43 -4.42 8.53
C TYR A 37 11.62 -3.50 8.24
N VAL A 38 12.29 -3.76 7.12
CA VAL A 38 13.59 -3.16 6.82
C VAL A 38 13.47 -1.65 6.61
N ASN A 39 14.19 -0.87 7.42
CA ASN A 39 14.23 0.59 7.34
C ASN A 39 12.84 1.25 7.36
N GLY A 40 11.90 0.68 8.13
CA GLY A 40 10.55 1.22 8.28
C GLY A 40 9.60 0.91 7.12
N ARG A 41 10.03 0.13 6.13
CA ARG A 41 9.17 -0.37 5.06
C ARG A 41 8.32 -1.53 5.57
N TYR A 42 7.08 -1.61 5.11
CA TYR A 42 6.22 -2.77 5.35
C TYR A 42 6.61 -3.95 4.44
N SER A 43 7.89 -4.28 4.38
CA SER A 43 8.46 -5.40 3.64
C SER A 43 9.83 -5.75 4.22
N ASN A 44 10.36 -6.93 3.87
CA ASN A 44 11.68 -7.40 4.31
C ASN A 44 12.80 -6.94 3.37
N GLY A 45 12.61 -5.80 2.71
CA GLY A 45 13.52 -5.24 1.72
C GLY A 45 12.88 -4.09 0.97
N LYS A 46 13.42 -3.80 -0.22
CA LYS A 46 12.89 -2.78 -1.13
C LYS A 46 11.45 -3.11 -1.53
N MET A 47 10.62 -2.08 -1.54
CA MET A 47 9.25 -2.09 -2.04
C MET A 47 9.20 -1.68 -3.51
N TRP A 48 8.05 -1.85 -4.15
CA TRP A 48 7.89 -1.50 -5.56
C TRP A 48 8.24 -0.03 -5.84
N VAL A 49 7.92 0.89 -4.91
CA VAL A 49 8.26 2.32 -5.01
C VAL A 49 9.77 2.57 -5.02
N ASP A 50 10.54 1.82 -4.24
CA ASP A 50 12.00 1.94 -4.20
C ASP A 50 12.62 1.48 -5.52
N HIS A 51 12.06 0.42 -6.10
CA HIS A 51 12.49 -0.06 -7.41
C HIS A 51 12.18 0.95 -8.52
N LEU A 52 11.02 1.61 -8.49
CA LEU A 52 10.71 2.68 -9.45
C LEU A 52 11.64 3.89 -9.29
N GLU A 53 11.94 4.28 -8.05
CA GLU A 53 12.92 5.34 -7.76
C GLU A 53 14.27 5.01 -8.39
N GLU A 54 14.83 3.83 -8.11
CA GLU A 54 16.14 3.42 -8.62
C GLU A 54 16.18 3.35 -10.14
N LEU A 55 15.12 2.85 -10.78
CA LEU A 55 15.03 2.71 -12.23
C LEU A 55 14.79 4.04 -12.95
N SER A 56 14.20 5.03 -12.27
CA SER A 56 13.96 6.35 -12.86
C SER A 56 15.21 7.23 -12.94
N GLY A 57 16.28 6.90 -12.19
CA GLY A 57 17.45 7.75 -12.05
C GLY A 57 17.16 9.14 -11.44
N CYS A 58 15.96 9.32 -10.87
CA CYS A 58 15.41 10.60 -10.48
C CYS A 58 16.14 11.19 -9.27
N CYS A 59 16.52 12.47 -9.34
CA CYS A 59 16.94 13.23 -8.18
C CYS A 59 15.70 13.65 -7.37
N ARG A 60 15.35 12.85 -6.36
CA ARG A 60 14.38 13.09 -5.27
C ARG A 60 12.91 12.73 -5.60
N PRO A 61 12.49 11.48 -5.43
CA PRO A 61 11.06 11.19 -5.32
C PRO A 61 10.47 11.84 -4.06
N ILE A 62 9.16 12.02 -4.08
CA ILE A 62 8.38 12.42 -2.90
C ILE A 62 7.51 11.23 -2.50
N ASN A 63 7.71 10.70 -1.31
CA ASN A 63 6.87 9.65 -0.77
C ASN A 63 6.09 10.18 0.43
N LEU A 64 4.77 10.25 0.28
CA LEU A 64 3.82 10.73 1.26
C LEU A 64 2.93 9.61 1.79
N ALA A 65 3.19 8.36 1.42
CA ALA A 65 2.39 7.24 1.88
C ALA A 65 2.64 6.96 3.37
N TYR A 66 1.60 6.71 4.16
CA TYR A 66 1.71 6.37 5.57
C TYR A 66 1.07 5.01 5.83
N GLY A 67 1.78 4.09 6.46
CA GLY A 67 1.20 2.84 6.96
C GLY A 67 -0.11 3.09 7.72
N CYS A 68 -1.10 2.23 7.45
CA CYS A 68 -2.48 2.34 7.92
C CYS A 68 -3.36 3.43 7.28
N ALA A 69 -2.85 4.28 6.37
CA ALA A 69 -3.66 5.32 5.74
C ALA A 69 -4.90 4.76 5.02
N THR A 70 -6.01 5.47 5.16
CA THR A 70 -7.29 5.17 4.53
C THR A 70 -7.59 6.18 3.43
N ILE A 71 -8.68 5.97 2.69
CA ILE A 71 -9.11 6.91 1.65
C ILE A 71 -9.56 8.25 2.27
N ASP A 72 -10.31 8.16 3.38
CA ASP A 72 -10.95 9.29 4.04
C ASP A 72 -11.06 9.02 5.55
N ASN A 73 -10.24 9.70 6.35
CA ASN A 73 -10.19 9.59 7.82
C ASN A 73 -11.51 9.98 8.48
N ASP A 74 -12.35 10.72 7.79
CA ASP A 74 -13.66 11.14 8.23
C ASP A 74 -14.67 9.97 8.15
N ILE A 75 -14.37 8.93 7.37
CA ILE A 75 -15.13 7.69 7.25
C ILE A 75 -14.53 6.57 8.09
N VAL A 76 -13.30 6.19 7.77
CA VAL A 76 -12.51 5.21 8.51
C VAL A 76 -11.17 5.86 8.75
N SER A 77 -10.73 5.95 9.99
CA SER A 77 -9.37 6.42 10.25
C SER A 77 -8.40 5.30 10.57
N GLY A 78 -7.25 5.37 9.92
CA GLY A 78 -6.09 4.54 10.24
C GLY A 78 -5.32 5.13 11.40
N THR A 79 -4.94 4.30 12.37
CA THR A 79 -4.13 4.74 13.50
C THR A 79 -2.94 3.83 13.72
N VAL A 80 -1.81 4.43 14.11
CA VAL A 80 -0.59 3.71 14.48
C VAL A 80 -0.34 3.84 15.99
N PRO A 81 0.20 2.80 16.65
CA PRO A 81 0.62 2.95 18.03
C PRO A 81 1.77 3.95 18.15
N MET A 82 1.81 4.68 19.27
CA MET A 82 2.79 5.71 19.56
C MET A 82 3.61 5.31 20.79
N PRO A 83 4.87 5.80 20.90
CA PRO A 83 5.65 5.60 22.11
C PRO A 83 4.90 6.08 23.37
N PRO A 84 5.06 5.41 24.53
CA PRO A 84 4.44 5.84 25.78
C PRO A 84 4.65 7.34 26.04
N GLY A 85 3.58 8.06 26.37
CA GLY A 85 3.61 9.51 26.61
C GLY A 85 3.62 10.39 25.35
N SER A 86 3.71 9.83 24.15
CA SER A 86 3.68 10.61 22.88
C SER A 86 2.28 10.84 22.31
N SER A 87 1.27 10.15 22.82
CA SER A 87 -0.13 10.46 22.51
C SER A 87 -1.05 10.15 23.69
N ARG A 88 -2.20 10.83 23.76
CA ARG A 88 -3.16 10.70 24.87
C ARG A 88 -3.76 9.30 24.98
N HIS A 89 -3.90 8.60 23.86
CA HIS A 89 -4.56 7.30 23.77
C HIS A 89 -3.60 6.18 23.36
N GLY A 90 -2.28 6.42 23.36
CA GLY A 90 -1.26 5.46 22.91
C GLY A 90 -1.26 5.18 21.41
N ARG A 91 -2.14 5.83 20.63
CA ARG A 91 -2.20 5.79 19.17
C ARG A 91 -2.38 7.18 18.58
N SER A 92 -2.03 7.35 17.32
CA SER A 92 -2.27 8.57 16.55
C SER A 92 -2.85 8.23 15.18
N GLU A 93 -3.77 9.07 14.71
CA GLU A 93 -4.31 9.02 13.35
C GLU A 93 -3.20 9.37 12.36
N VAL A 94 -3.09 8.59 11.28
CA VAL A 94 -2.15 8.87 10.18
C VAL A 94 -2.85 9.69 9.09
N PRO A 95 -2.11 10.49 8.29
CA PRO A 95 -2.70 11.24 7.17
C PRO A 95 -3.42 10.33 6.17
N ASP A 96 -4.66 10.66 5.84
CA ASP A 96 -5.39 10.02 4.73
C ASP A 96 -4.92 10.55 3.37
N VAL A 97 -5.59 10.14 2.28
CA VAL A 97 -5.20 10.59 0.94
C VAL A 97 -5.28 12.11 0.80
N ILE A 98 -6.34 12.78 1.27
CA ILE A 98 -6.48 14.23 1.04
C ILE A 98 -5.47 15.02 1.88
N ASP A 99 -5.14 14.55 3.08
CA ASP A 99 -4.06 15.13 3.89
C ASP A 99 -2.71 14.99 3.19
N GLN A 100 -2.43 13.84 2.58
CA GLN A 100 -1.20 13.62 1.79
C GLN A 100 -1.16 14.54 0.56
N VAL A 101 -2.29 14.79 -0.11
CA VAL A 101 -2.38 15.77 -1.21
C VAL A 101 -2.08 17.18 -0.72
N ALA A 102 -2.58 17.57 0.46
CA ALA A 102 -2.28 18.86 1.05
C ALA A 102 -0.79 19.00 1.38
N GLN A 103 -0.17 17.98 1.98
CA GLN A 103 1.27 17.96 2.25
C GLN A 103 2.10 18.07 0.98
N LEU A 104 1.68 17.43 -0.11
CA LEU A 104 2.34 17.56 -1.41
C LEU A 104 2.32 19.02 -1.88
N LYS A 105 1.15 19.67 -1.84
CA LYS A 105 1.00 21.08 -2.25
C LYS A 105 1.89 21.99 -1.41
N ASP A 106 1.96 21.77 -0.10
CA ASP A 106 2.82 22.56 0.79
C ASP A 106 4.31 22.38 0.46
N MET A 107 4.73 21.19 0.03
CA MET A 107 6.13 20.91 -0.32
C MET A 107 6.54 21.47 -1.68
N VAL A 108 5.68 21.40 -2.69
CA VAL A 108 6.08 21.72 -4.08
C VAL A 108 5.40 22.96 -4.66
N GLY A 109 4.35 23.48 -4.02
CA GLY A 109 3.47 24.52 -4.55
C GLY A 109 2.60 24.01 -5.70
N HIS A 110 3.23 23.65 -6.82
CA HIS A 110 2.57 23.11 -8.01
C HIS A 110 3.43 22.04 -8.70
N LEU A 111 2.79 20.98 -9.17
CA LEU A 111 3.41 19.93 -9.98
C LEU A 111 3.57 20.40 -11.44
N THR A 112 4.53 19.79 -12.12
CA THR A 112 4.79 20.01 -13.54
C THR A 112 4.15 18.91 -14.40
N PRO A 113 3.92 19.15 -15.70
CA PRO A 113 3.45 18.10 -16.61
C PRO A 113 4.38 16.89 -16.76
N THR A 114 5.63 17.00 -16.29
CA THR A 114 6.61 15.90 -16.26
C THR A 114 6.67 15.17 -14.92
N ASP A 115 5.82 15.52 -13.95
CA ASP A 115 5.70 14.77 -12.70
C ASP A 115 4.72 13.59 -12.88
N LEU A 116 5.03 12.46 -12.23
CA LEU A 116 4.19 11.27 -12.21
C LEU A 116 3.75 10.96 -10.78
N VAL A 117 2.44 10.92 -10.55
CA VAL A 117 1.84 10.62 -9.24
C VAL A 117 1.28 9.20 -9.25
N PHE A 118 1.64 8.42 -8.26
CA PHE A 118 1.04 7.13 -7.96
C PHE A 118 0.16 7.24 -6.72
N VAL A 119 -1.04 6.67 -6.78
CA VAL A 119 -1.97 6.59 -5.65
C VAL A 119 -2.32 5.13 -5.38
N GLN A 120 -2.04 4.62 -4.19
CA GLN A 120 -2.42 3.27 -3.78
C GLN A 120 -2.97 3.26 -2.34
N VAL A 121 -4.28 3.07 -2.19
CA VAL A 121 -4.98 3.08 -0.90
C VAL A 121 -6.29 2.29 -0.98
N GLY A 122 -7.01 2.13 0.13
CA GLY A 122 -8.31 1.46 0.21
C GLY A 122 -8.26 0.09 0.88
N SER A 123 -7.05 -0.49 1.00
CA SER A 123 -6.81 -1.74 1.71
C SER A 123 -7.23 -1.67 3.19
N ASN A 124 -6.92 -0.56 3.85
CA ASN A 124 -7.22 -0.34 5.27
C ASN A 124 -8.71 -0.12 5.51
N ASP A 125 -9.39 0.59 4.61
CA ASP A 125 -10.84 0.79 4.62
C ASP A 125 -11.57 -0.55 4.56
N LEU A 126 -11.19 -1.44 3.63
CA LEU A 126 -11.80 -2.77 3.53
C LEU A 126 -11.47 -3.68 4.72
N ASN A 127 -10.26 -3.58 5.26
CA ASN A 127 -9.90 -4.32 6.48
C ASN A 127 -10.78 -3.94 7.67
N SER A 128 -11.19 -2.68 7.78
CA SER A 128 -12.06 -2.21 8.87
C SER A 128 -13.44 -2.89 8.89
N LEU A 129 -13.84 -3.57 7.81
CA LEU A 129 -15.10 -4.34 7.77
C LEU A 129 -15.05 -5.63 8.60
N VAL A 130 -13.85 -6.15 8.86
CA VAL A 130 -13.66 -7.49 9.46
C VAL A 130 -12.63 -7.54 10.59
N ALA A 131 -11.75 -6.54 10.67
CA ALA A 131 -10.77 -6.42 11.74
C ALA A 131 -11.43 -5.83 12.99
N ASP A 132 -11.29 -6.51 14.12
CA ASP A 132 -11.67 -6.01 15.44
C ASP A 132 -10.42 -5.49 16.17
N GLU A 133 -9.73 -4.54 15.53
CA GLU A 133 -8.47 -4.00 16.02
C GLU A 133 -8.51 -2.47 16.17
N PRO A 134 -7.81 -1.90 17.17
CA PRO A 134 -7.77 -0.45 17.38
C PRO A 134 -7.04 0.30 16.25
N THR A 135 -6.49 -0.42 15.28
CA THR A 135 -5.81 0.13 14.10
C THR A 135 -6.77 0.87 13.19
N TYR A 136 -8.04 0.47 13.09
CA TYR A 136 -9.01 1.12 12.22
C TYR A 136 -10.23 1.57 13.03
N VAL A 137 -10.54 2.86 12.96
CA VAL A 137 -11.71 3.44 13.65
C VAL A 137 -12.76 3.79 12.61
N VAL A 138 -13.83 3.00 12.54
CA VAL A 138 -14.97 3.28 11.66
C VAL A 138 -15.81 4.40 12.29
N LYS A 139 -15.73 5.61 11.74
CA LYS A 139 -16.44 6.81 12.22
C LYS A 139 -17.86 6.91 11.65
N ARG A 140 -18.10 6.36 10.46
CA ARG A 140 -19.44 6.26 9.85
C ARG A 140 -19.56 5.02 8.97
N ALA A 141 -20.79 4.55 8.77
CA ALA A 141 -21.07 3.47 7.82
C ALA A 141 -20.72 3.91 6.38
N PHE A 142 -20.21 2.99 5.57
CA PHE A 142 -19.76 3.27 4.21
C PHE A 142 -20.05 2.12 3.25
N THR A 143 -19.90 2.43 1.96
CA THR A 143 -19.95 1.46 0.87
C THR A 143 -18.68 1.59 0.02
N PRO A 144 -18.28 0.53 -0.71
CA PRO A 144 -17.20 0.62 -1.68
C PRO A 144 -17.37 1.76 -2.70
N ALA A 145 -18.61 2.04 -3.12
CA ALA A 145 -18.92 3.15 -4.02
C ALA A 145 -18.63 4.52 -3.39
N LEU A 146 -18.98 4.74 -2.12
CA LEU A 146 -18.66 5.97 -1.41
C LEU A 146 -17.14 6.19 -1.30
N LEU A 147 -16.40 5.13 -0.97
CA LEU A 147 -14.94 5.18 -0.90
C LEU A 147 -14.32 5.55 -2.27
N ALA A 148 -14.79 4.97 -3.37
CA ALA A 148 -14.33 5.33 -4.71
C ALA A 148 -14.63 6.81 -5.06
N GLN A 149 -15.78 7.35 -4.63
CA GLN A 149 -16.11 8.76 -4.80
C GLN A 149 -15.17 9.68 -4.00
N ARG A 150 -14.80 9.28 -2.78
CA ARG A 150 -13.80 10.02 -1.98
C ARG A 150 -12.42 9.98 -2.62
N LEU A 151 -12.01 8.83 -3.14
CA LEU A 151 -10.76 8.72 -3.89
C LEU A 151 -10.77 9.59 -5.15
N ARG A 152 -11.90 9.60 -5.90
CA ARG A 152 -12.07 10.52 -7.04
C ARG A 152 -11.93 11.97 -6.65
N PHE A 153 -12.51 12.38 -5.53
CA PHE A 153 -12.37 13.74 -5.03
C PHE A 153 -10.89 14.07 -4.79
N ALA A 154 -10.14 13.21 -4.10
CA ALA A 154 -8.71 13.44 -3.85
C ALA A 154 -7.87 13.47 -5.14
N VAL A 155 -8.13 12.57 -6.11
CA VAL A 155 -7.45 12.58 -7.41
C VAL A 155 -7.82 13.83 -8.22
N ASN A 156 -9.07 14.28 -8.16
CA ASN A 156 -9.46 15.55 -8.78
C ASN A 156 -8.69 16.71 -8.16
N THR A 157 -8.58 16.79 -6.83
CA THR A 157 -7.79 17.80 -6.13
C THR A 157 -6.31 17.76 -6.52
N LEU A 158 -5.72 16.57 -6.68
CA LEU A 158 -4.37 16.42 -7.23
C LEU A 158 -4.24 17.08 -8.61
N CYS A 159 -5.19 16.81 -9.51
CA CYS A 159 -5.18 17.33 -10.87
C CYS A 159 -5.41 18.85 -10.91
N THR A 160 -6.45 19.34 -10.24
CA THR A 160 -6.94 20.71 -10.37
C THR A 160 -6.24 21.70 -9.45
N GLU A 161 -5.76 21.27 -8.28
CA GLU A 161 -5.11 22.15 -7.32
C GLU A 161 -3.61 21.91 -7.20
N ALA A 162 -3.17 20.64 -7.16
CA ALA A 162 -1.74 20.34 -7.12
C ALA A 162 -1.08 20.36 -8.51
N GLY A 163 -1.86 20.35 -9.60
CA GLY A 163 -1.34 20.43 -10.97
C GLY A 163 -0.91 19.09 -11.57
N ALA A 164 -1.27 17.96 -10.96
CA ALA A 164 -0.92 16.66 -11.49
C ALA A 164 -1.49 16.48 -12.91
N ARG A 165 -0.64 16.09 -13.86
CA ARG A 165 -1.06 15.75 -15.23
C ARG A 165 -0.96 14.26 -15.53
N ASN A 166 -0.13 13.52 -14.80
CA ASN A 166 0.02 12.09 -14.95
C ASN A 166 -0.26 11.44 -13.59
N VAL A 167 -1.35 10.69 -13.50
CA VAL A 167 -1.77 9.98 -12.29
C VAL A 167 -2.01 8.51 -12.61
N VAL A 168 -1.41 7.63 -11.83
CA VAL A 168 -1.62 6.18 -11.88
C VAL A 168 -2.24 5.77 -10.55
N VAL A 169 -3.50 5.33 -10.59
CA VAL A 169 -4.21 4.80 -9.43
C VAL A 169 -4.05 3.28 -9.45
N LEU A 170 -3.40 2.73 -8.44
CA LEU A 170 -3.34 1.29 -8.25
C LEU A 170 -4.62 0.88 -7.53
N ASN A 171 -5.42 0.00 -8.15
CA ASN A 171 -6.59 -0.57 -7.48
C ASN A 171 -6.16 -1.45 -6.28
N VAL A 172 -7.10 -1.96 -5.49
CA VAL A 172 -6.80 -2.75 -4.30
C VAL A 172 -6.46 -4.20 -4.69
N ARG A 173 -5.37 -4.76 -4.13
CA ARG A 173 -4.97 -6.17 -4.32
C ARG A 173 -6.08 -7.12 -3.83
N SER A 174 -6.04 -8.41 -4.21
CA SER A 174 -7.05 -9.39 -3.78
C SER A 174 -7.02 -9.64 -2.27
N ARG A 175 -7.78 -8.83 -1.51
CA ARG A 175 -7.80 -8.82 -0.03
C ARG A 175 -8.24 -10.16 0.54
N GLU A 176 -9.13 -10.86 -0.15
CA GLU A 176 -9.62 -12.17 0.25
C GLU A 176 -8.51 -13.24 0.31
N ASP A 177 -7.38 -13.01 -0.36
CA ASP A 177 -6.22 -13.92 -0.33
C ASP A 177 -5.19 -13.55 0.74
N TYR A 178 -5.42 -12.49 1.51
CA TYR A 178 -4.45 -12.03 2.49
C TYR A 178 -4.36 -13.02 3.66
N PRO A 179 -3.15 -13.32 4.16
CA PRO A 179 -3.02 -14.26 5.27
C PRO A 179 -3.84 -13.84 6.51
N CYS A 180 -3.94 -12.54 6.82
CA CYS A 180 -4.77 -12.07 7.94
C CYS A 180 -6.27 -12.29 7.74
N ILE A 181 -6.76 -12.29 6.49
CA ILE A 181 -8.17 -12.51 6.17
C ILE A 181 -8.49 -14.00 6.19
N ILE A 182 -7.60 -14.83 5.63
CA ILE A 182 -7.73 -16.29 5.67
C ILE A 182 -7.64 -16.81 7.11
N ALA A 183 -6.77 -16.21 7.94
CA ALA A 183 -6.61 -16.58 9.34
C ALA A 183 -7.85 -16.30 10.22
N LEU A 184 -8.84 -15.55 9.72
CA LEU A 184 -10.13 -15.39 10.42
C LEU A 184 -10.92 -16.69 10.50
N ASP A 185 -10.64 -17.67 9.62
CA ASP A 185 -11.35 -18.95 9.52
C ASP A 185 -12.88 -18.79 9.43
N ASP A 186 -13.32 -17.71 8.78
CA ASP A 186 -14.73 -17.33 8.62
C ASP A 186 -15.03 -17.10 7.13
N PRO A 187 -15.64 -18.08 6.44
CA PRO A 187 -15.98 -17.97 5.03
C PRO A 187 -16.89 -16.78 4.69
N GLN A 188 -17.74 -16.34 5.62
CA GLN A 188 -18.63 -15.20 5.38
C GLN A 188 -17.85 -13.89 5.38
N LYS A 189 -16.87 -13.74 6.27
CA LYS A 189 -15.96 -12.58 6.26
C LYS A 189 -15.05 -12.58 5.04
N VAL A 190 -14.51 -13.73 4.63
CA VAL A 190 -13.71 -13.85 3.41
C VAL A 190 -14.53 -13.44 2.18
N GLU A 191 -15.77 -13.91 2.08
CA GLU A 191 -16.69 -13.57 0.99
C GLU A 191 -17.10 -12.08 1.01
N LEU A 192 -17.36 -11.52 2.19
CA LEU A 192 -17.63 -10.10 2.36
C LEU A 192 -16.46 -9.27 1.81
N VAL A 193 -15.23 -9.58 2.23
CA VAL A 193 -14.03 -8.88 1.79
C VAL A 193 -13.82 -9.05 0.28
N ARG A 194 -14.00 -10.25 -0.27
CA ARG A 194 -13.90 -10.51 -1.71
C ARG A 194 -14.85 -9.62 -2.50
N ARG A 195 -16.14 -9.64 -2.15
CA ARG A 195 -17.17 -8.83 -2.81
C ARG A 195 -16.87 -7.34 -2.68
N SER A 196 -16.55 -6.84 -1.49
CA SER A 196 -16.23 -5.43 -1.28
C SER A 196 -14.96 -4.99 -2.02
N THR A 197 -13.98 -5.89 -2.20
CA THR A 197 -12.78 -5.63 -3.00
C THR A 197 -13.13 -5.50 -4.48
N CYS A 198 -13.92 -6.42 -5.04
CA CYS A 198 -14.37 -6.33 -6.42
C CYS A 198 -15.22 -5.07 -6.66
N GLU A 199 -16.18 -4.79 -5.78
CA GLU A 199 -17.04 -3.60 -5.87
C GLU A 199 -16.23 -2.29 -5.79
N LEU A 200 -15.23 -2.22 -4.90
CA LEU A 200 -14.35 -1.05 -4.79
C LEU A 200 -13.51 -0.88 -6.06
N ASN A 201 -12.89 -1.94 -6.57
CA ASN A 201 -12.05 -1.87 -7.76
C ASN A 201 -12.84 -1.49 -9.02
N ASP A 202 -14.06 -2.03 -9.18
CA ASP A 202 -14.97 -1.65 -10.26
C ASP A 202 -15.38 -0.17 -10.14
N ALA A 203 -15.67 0.29 -8.92
CA ALA A 203 -16.03 1.68 -8.67
C ALA A 203 -14.84 2.63 -8.92
N ILE A 204 -13.63 2.30 -8.46
CA ILE A 204 -12.40 3.07 -8.75
C ILE A 204 -12.21 3.20 -10.26
N THR A 205 -12.33 2.10 -11.00
CA THR A 205 -12.17 2.10 -12.47
C THR A 205 -13.17 3.05 -13.13
N ARG A 206 -14.46 2.95 -12.77
CA ARG A 206 -15.51 3.84 -13.31
C ARG A 206 -15.27 5.30 -12.94
N GLU A 207 -14.92 5.57 -11.69
CA GLU A 207 -14.74 6.94 -11.20
C GLU A 207 -13.51 7.62 -11.81
N MET A 208 -12.40 6.90 -11.97
CA MET A 208 -11.20 7.43 -12.64
C MET A 208 -11.43 7.66 -14.14
N ALA A 209 -12.12 6.75 -14.84
CA ALA A 209 -12.49 6.95 -16.25
C ALA A 209 -13.44 8.13 -16.43
N GLY A 210 -14.42 8.29 -15.53
CA GLY A 210 -15.31 9.44 -15.49
C GLY A 210 -14.56 10.75 -15.21
N LEU A 211 -13.57 10.73 -14.32
CA LEU A 211 -12.72 11.88 -14.04
C LEU A 211 -11.82 12.24 -15.23
N GLN A 212 -11.19 11.25 -15.89
CA GLN A 212 -10.43 11.43 -17.13
C GLN A 212 -11.28 12.11 -18.21
N THR A 213 -12.54 11.68 -18.37
CA THR A 213 -13.48 12.26 -19.33
C THR A 213 -13.81 13.71 -18.97
N THR A 214 -13.96 14.00 -17.67
CA THR A 214 -14.29 15.35 -17.17
C THR A 214 -13.15 16.34 -17.36
N LEU A 215 -11.90 15.90 -17.13
CA LEU A 215 -10.72 16.75 -17.20
C LEU A 215 -10.15 16.89 -18.62
N GLY A 216 -10.43 15.93 -19.51
CA GLY A 216 -10.02 15.98 -20.90
C GLY A 216 -8.58 15.53 -21.15
N ALA A 217 -8.14 15.65 -22.40
CA ALA A 217 -6.91 15.02 -22.92
C ALA A 217 -5.59 15.63 -22.39
N GLU A 218 -5.64 16.77 -21.70
CA GLU A 218 -4.46 17.36 -21.05
C GLU A 218 -4.01 16.55 -19.82
N PHE A 219 -4.88 15.70 -19.28
CA PHE A 219 -4.63 14.84 -18.14
C PHE A 219 -4.54 13.40 -18.59
N SER A 220 -3.72 12.61 -17.89
CA SER A 220 -3.62 11.16 -18.02
C SER A 220 -3.86 10.55 -16.65
N ILE A 221 -5.03 9.94 -16.48
CA ILE A 221 -5.44 9.21 -15.28
C ILE A 221 -5.67 7.75 -15.70
N THR A 222 -4.82 6.87 -15.18
CA THR A 222 -4.87 5.44 -15.49
C THR A 222 -5.08 4.63 -14.23
N VAL A 223 -5.73 3.48 -14.37
CA VAL A 223 -5.87 2.51 -13.29
C VAL A 223 -4.99 1.30 -13.58
N PHE A 224 -4.08 0.99 -12.66
CA PHE A 224 -3.28 -0.23 -12.72
C PHE A 224 -3.96 -1.34 -11.91
N ASP A 225 -4.08 -2.52 -12.51
CA ASP A 225 -4.75 -3.67 -11.93
C ASP A 225 -3.83 -4.50 -11.02
N THR A 226 -3.68 -4.07 -9.77
CA THR A 226 -2.94 -4.82 -8.75
C THR A 226 -3.70 -6.07 -8.27
N TYR A 227 -5.04 -6.07 -8.37
CA TYR A 227 -5.86 -7.24 -8.09
C TYR A 227 -5.50 -8.39 -9.02
N GLY A 228 -5.56 -8.15 -10.34
CA GLY A 228 -5.18 -9.14 -11.35
C GLY A 228 -3.71 -9.53 -11.27
N PHE A 229 -2.81 -8.58 -10.95
CA PHE A 229 -1.40 -8.91 -10.68
C PHE A 229 -1.25 -9.97 -9.58
N GLN A 230 -1.87 -9.76 -8.41
CA GLN A 230 -1.78 -10.71 -7.30
C GLN A 230 -2.43 -12.06 -7.67
N LYS A 231 -3.58 -12.04 -8.34
CA LYS A 231 -4.26 -13.26 -8.81
C LYS A 231 -3.41 -14.07 -9.80
N ARG A 232 -2.66 -13.43 -10.70
CA ARG A 232 -1.75 -14.12 -11.62
C ARG A 232 -0.63 -14.84 -10.87
N ILE A 233 -0.05 -14.22 -9.85
CA ILE A 233 0.98 -14.86 -9.02
C ILE A 233 0.39 -16.05 -8.26
N ILE A 234 -0.79 -15.90 -7.67
CA ILE A 234 -1.46 -16.98 -6.93
C ILE A 234 -1.80 -18.17 -7.83
N ALA A 235 -2.16 -17.92 -9.09
CA ALA A 235 -2.54 -18.97 -10.04
C ALA A 235 -1.34 -19.82 -10.50
N ASP A 236 -0.15 -19.22 -10.65
CA ASP A 236 1.06 -19.93 -11.05
C ASP A 236 2.31 -19.34 -10.37
N PRO A 237 2.49 -19.58 -9.05
CA PRO A 237 3.56 -18.95 -8.28
C PRO A 237 4.96 -19.37 -8.75
N ALA A 238 5.10 -20.59 -9.30
CA ALA A 238 6.37 -21.13 -9.76
C ALA A 238 6.97 -20.30 -10.92
N ILE A 239 6.15 -19.82 -11.86
CA ILE A 239 6.61 -18.93 -12.96
C ILE A 239 7.23 -17.64 -12.40
N PHE A 240 6.72 -17.15 -11.28
CA PHE A 240 7.22 -15.95 -10.62
C PHE A 240 8.35 -16.24 -9.63
N GLY A 241 8.74 -17.51 -9.46
CA GLY A 241 9.66 -17.99 -8.43
C GLY A 241 9.18 -17.68 -7.01
N ILE A 242 7.87 -17.72 -6.82
CA ILE A 242 7.18 -17.62 -5.54
C ILE A 242 6.90 -19.04 -5.02
N ASP A 243 6.95 -19.23 -3.71
CA ASP A 243 6.63 -20.50 -3.07
C ASP A 243 5.19 -20.94 -3.39
N LEU A 244 4.97 -22.25 -3.50
CA LEU A 244 3.65 -22.81 -3.84
C LEU A 244 2.58 -22.51 -2.77
N ASP A 245 2.99 -22.40 -1.51
CA ASP A 245 2.10 -22.02 -0.40
C ASP A 245 1.98 -20.49 -0.30
N VAL A 246 1.31 -19.90 -1.29
CA VAL A 246 1.19 -18.44 -1.48
C VAL A 246 0.46 -17.70 -0.37
N ARG A 247 -0.19 -18.42 0.56
CA ARG A 247 -0.93 -17.85 1.70
C ARG A 247 -0.16 -17.93 3.00
N MET A 248 0.99 -18.59 3.02
CA MET A 248 1.87 -18.63 4.19
C MET A 248 2.73 -17.37 4.22
N PRO A 249 2.63 -16.52 5.26
CA PRO A 249 3.51 -15.36 5.37
C PRO A 249 4.91 -15.76 5.84
N CYS A 250 5.92 -14.96 5.50
CA CYS A 250 7.28 -15.09 6.08
C CYS A 250 7.27 -14.97 7.61
N PHE A 251 6.45 -14.07 8.13
CA PHE A 251 6.40 -13.64 9.52
C PHE A 251 4.95 -13.61 9.99
N ASP A 252 4.68 -14.30 11.09
CA ASP A 252 3.39 -14.27 11.77
C ASP A 252 3.65 -13.92 13.25
N LYS A 253 3.24 -12.72 13.65
CA LYS A 253 3.42 -12.20 15.02
C LYS A 253 2.80 -13.14 16.08
N ASN A 254 1.75 -13.89 15.72
CA ASN A 254 1.08 -14.82 16.62
C ASN A 254 1.81 -16.18 16.73
N ARG A 255 2.55 -16.60 15.70
CA ARG A 255 3.36 -17.84 15.73
C ARG A 255 4.71 -17.66 16.42
N VAL A 256 5.34 -16.48 16.29
CA VAL A 256 6.65 -16.19 16.92
C VAL A 256 6.58 -16.20 18.46
N LEU A 257 5.41 -15.94 19.04
CA LEU A 257 5.17 -16.05 20.48
C LEU A 257 5.05 -17.50 20.99
N GLN A 258 4.91 -18.50 20.10
CA GLN A 258 4.78 -19.92 20.48
C GLN A 258 6.11 -20.68 20.51
N THR A 259 7.20 -20.12 19.99
CA THR A 259 8.54 -20.73 20.09
C THR A 259 9.30 -20.20 21.30
N THR A 260 8.77 -20.43 22.51
CA THR A 260 9.52 -20.26 23.77
C THR A 260 10.49 -21.42 23.97
N ALA A 261 11.47 -21.57 23.08
CA ALA A 261 12.70 -22.24 23.45
C ALA A 261 13.58 -21.21 24.19
N PRO A 262 14.02 -21.47 25.44
CA PRO A 262 14.86 -20.52 26.15
C PRO A 262 16.16 -20.34 25.37
N ALA A 263 16.53 -19.09 25.10
CA ALA A 263 17.83 -18.75 24.54
C ALA A 263 18.92 -19.30 25.45
N SER A 264 19.62 -20.35 24.99
CA SER A 264 20.85 -20.80 25.62
C SER A 264 21.87 -19.68 25.50
N SER A 265 22.32 -19.20 26.66
CA SER A 265 23.37 -18.22 26.86
C SER A 265 24.59 -18.44 25.98
N GLY A 266 24.96 -17.41 25.21
CA GLY A 266 26.26 -17.33 24.54
C GLY A 266 26.14 -16.57 23.22
N ALA A 267 26.40 -15.27 23.27
CA ALA A 267 26.67 -14.36 22.15
C ALA A 267 26.23 -14.84 20.75
N ASP A 268 25.01 -14.51 20.30
CA ASP A 268 24.64 -14.42 18.87
C ASP A 268 23.24 -13.78 18.72
N GLY A 269 23.05 -12.99 17.66
CA GLY A 269 21.89 -12.13 17.41
C GLY A 269 20.55 -12.86 17.44
N CYS A 270 19.69 -12.48 18.39
CA CYS A 270 18.31 -12.96 18.54
C CYS A 270 17.39 -12.25 17.52
N GLY A 271 17.58 -12.53 16.22
CA GLY A 271 16.70 -12.04 15.16
C GLY A 271 15.46 -12.94 14.99
N VAL A 272 14.34 -12.32 14.63
CA VAL A 272 13.09 -12.99 14.25
C VAL A 272 13.35 -13.87 13.03
N ARG A 273 13.04 -15.17 13.17
CA ARG A 273 13.22 -16.13 12.08
C ARG A 273 12.06 -16.02 11.08
N MET A 274 12.36 -15.49 9.89
CA MET A 274 11.42 -15.48 8.76
C MET A 274 11.43 -16.81 7.99
N LEU A 275 10.27 -17.29 7.59
CA LEU A 275 10.09 -18.44 6.69
C LEU A 275 10.32 -17.99 5.23
N ASN A 276 11.27 -18.63 4.54
CA ASN A 276 11.55 -18.42 3.11
C ASN A 276 11.50 -16.94 2.64
N PRO A 277 12.26 -16.02 3.28
CA PRO A 277 12.11 -14.58 3.08
C PRO A 277 12.45 -14.08 1.66
N HIS A 278 12.94 -14.95 0.77
CA HIS A 278 13.31 -14.62 -0.59
C HIS A 278 12.28 -15.06 -1.64
N SER A 279 11.32 -15.92 -1.29
CA SER A 279 10.38 -16.54 -2.24
C SER A 279 8.92 -16.54 -1.80
N GLN A 280 8.59 -16.15 -0.57
CA GLN A 280 7.18 -15.99 -0.19
C GLN A 280 6.50 -14.82 -0.92
N LEU A 281 5.18 -14.94 -1.11
CA LEU A 281 4.34 -13.86 -1.62
C LEU A 281 4.17 -12.76 -0.57
N PHE A 282 3.82 -13.16 0.66
CA PHE A 282 3.54 -12.27 1.76
C PHE A 282 4.69 -12.25 2.77
N LEU A 283 5.07 -11.05 3.22
CA LEU A 283 5.91 -10.87 4.39
C LEU A 283 5.15 -11.26 5.65
N ASP A 284 3.97 -10.68 5.84
CA ASP A 284 3.16 -10.82 7.04
C ASP A 284 1.68 -11.02 6.70
N GLY A 285 0.79 -10.79 7.66
CA GLY A 285 -0.66 -10.88 7.47
C GLY A 285 -1.21 -10.07 6.28
N ALA A 286 -0.53 -9.01 5.84
CA ALA A 286 -1.05 -8.09 4.83
C ALA A 286 -0.08 -7.62 3.74
N HIS A 287 1.22 -7.65 3.97
CA HIS A 287 2.19 -6.97 3.13
C HIS A 287 2.95 -7.94 2.24
N LEU A 288 3.28 -7.50 1.02
CA LEU A 288 4.08 -8.29 0.09
C LEU A 288 5.54 -8.38 0.55
N ALA A 289 6.13 -9.56 0.42
CA ALA A 289 7.57 -9.74 0.61
C ALA A 289 8.36 -9.12 -0.56
N LYS A 290 9.64 -8.86 -0.36
CA LYS A 290 10.51 -8.13 -1.30
C LYS A 290 10.51 -8.67 -2.73
N ARG A 291 10.33 -9.98 -2.94
CA ARG A 291 10.27 -10.56 -4.29
C ARG A 291 9.00 -10.14 -5.01
N ALA A 292 7.85 -10.25 -4.35
CA ALA A 292 6.57 -9.80 -4.89
C ALA A 292 6.55 -8.28 -5.11
N GLN A 293 7.24 -7.51 -4.26
CA GLN A 293 7.45 -6.07 -4.47
C GLN A 293 8.24 -5.75 -5.76
N ALA A 294 9.33 -6.47 -6.02
CA ALA A 294 10.10 -6.32 -7.25
C ALA A 294 9.29 -6.71 -8.50
N LEU A 295 8.49 -7.77 -8.41
CA LEU A 295 7.58 -8.19 -9.49
C LEU A 295 6.50 -7.13 -9.77
N LEU A 296 5.94 -6.52 -8.72
CA LEU A 296 4.97 -5.43 -8.88
C LEU A 296 5.59 -4.24 -9.60
N ALA A 297 6.79 -3.81 -9.22
CA ALA A 297 7.49 -2.73 -9.92
C ALA A 297 7.69 -3.02 -11.40
N ALA A 298 8.12 -4.24 -11.75
CA ALA A 298 8.31 -4.65 -13.13
C ALA A 298 7.00 -4.62 -13.94
N GLU A 299 5.90 -5.12 -13.36
CA GLU A 299 4.59 -5.13 -14.03
C GLU A 299 4.00 -3.72 -14.17
N VAL A 300 4.20 -2.83 -13.19
CA VAL A 300 3.81 -1.40 -13.32
C VAL A 300 4.58 -0.75 -14.46
N ILE A 301 5.91 -0.90 -14.51
CA ILE A 301 6.73 -0.32 -15.59
C ILE A 301 6.30 -0.85 -16.95
N LYS A 302 6.07 -2.16 -17.05
CA LYS A 302 5.62 -2.81 -18.28
C LYS A 302 4.28 -2.23 -18.73
N ALA A 303 3.29 -2.14 -17.84
CA ALA A 303 1.97 -1.60 -18.17
C ALA A 303 2.06 -0.15 -18.65
N LEU A 304 2.80 0.70 -17.94
CA LEU A 304 2.96 2.10 -18.32
C LEU A 304 3.73 2.26 -19.65
N SER A 305 4.71 1.40 -19.90
CA SER A 305 5.47 1.40 -21.16
C SER A 305 4.59 1.00 -22.35
N LEU A 306 3.71 -0.01 -22.17
CA LEU A 306 2.74 -0.42 -23.21
C LEU A 306 1.75 0.70 -23.52
N GLN A 307 1.19 1.35 -22.50
CA GLN A 307 0.25 2.47 -22.69
C GLN A 307 0.84 3.66 -23.43
N ALA A 308 2.15 3.92 -23.30
CA ALA A 308 2.79 5.01 -24.02
C ALA A 308 3.18 4.69 -25.47
N MET A 309 2.96 3.45 -25.92
CA MET A 309 3.15 3.05 -27.32
C MET A 309 1.84 3.07 -28.13
N GLU A 310 0.69 3.16 -27.45
CA GLU A 310 -0.65 3.31 -28.05
C GLU A 310 -0.95 4.79 -28.37
#